data_AF-A5KPA0-F1
#
_entry.id   AF-A5KPA0-F1
#
_cell.length_a   1.000
_cell.length_b   1.000
_cell.length_c   1.000
_cell.angle_alpha   90.00
_cell.angle_beta   90.00
_cell.angle_gamma   90.00
#
_symmetry.space_group_name_H-M   'P 1'
#
loop_
_entity.id
_entity.type
_entity.pdbx_description
1 polymer ?
#
loop_
_entity_poly.entity_id
_entity_poly.type
_entity_poly.pdbx_seq_one_letter_code
_entity_poly.pdbx_strand_id
1 'polypeptide(L)'
;MLLTAEIDSEEWKPVLEALGVECTLESALLMAQIKEALAGDTKAATFVAKYSGQSSEPDENRLNREADTELKKARKQAVTGENETEEALDKLDQILKEVRDNAVKQETE
;
A
#
# COMPACT_ATOMS: atom_id res chain seq x y z
N MET A 1 16.19 -9.55 14.55
CA MET A 1 16.09 -8.45 13.58
C MET A 1 17.17 -7.45 13.89
N LEU A 2 17.92 -6.94 12.90
CA LEU A 2 19.04 -6.03 13.13
C LEU A 2 18.60 -4.58 13.40
N LEU A 3 17.58 -4.10 12.68
CA LEU A 3 17.16 -2.70 12.73
C LEU A 3 16.40 -2.32 14.01
N THR A 4 15.70 -3.28 14.62
CA THR A 4 15.00 -3.10 15.90
C THR A 4 15.89 -3.30 17.12
N ALA A 5 17.21 -3.50 16.92
CA ALA A 5 18.14 -3.61 18.04
C ALA A 5 18.24 -2.27 18.76
N GLU A 6 18.08 -2.29 20.09
CA GLU A 6 18.29 -1.12 20.93
C GLU A 6 19.76 -0.68 20.88
N ILE A 7 19.96 0.63 20.90
CA ILE A 7 21.28 1.25 20.89
C ILE A 7 21.42 2.19 22.10
N ASP A 8 22.63 2.24 22.64
CA ASP A 8 23.01 3.20 23.67
C ASP A 8 24.08 4.13 23.10
N SER A 9 23.64 5.13 22.35
CA SER A 9 24.50 6.12 21.69
C SER A 9 24.41 7.45 22.40
N GLU A 10 25.54 7.98 22.87
CA GLU A 10 25.61 9.30 23.52
C GLU A 10 25.11 10.44 22.60
N GLU A 11 25.28 10.29 21.28
CA GLU A 11 24.80 11.27 20.29
C GLU A 11 23.29 11.12 20.03
N TRP A 12 22.82 9.90 19.78
CA TRP A 12 21.45 9.70 19.27
C TRP A 12 20.41 9.53 20.38
N LYS A 13 20.75 8.88 21.49
CA LYS A 13 19.78 8.55 22.55
C LYS A 13 19.07 9.79 23.12
N PRO A 14 19.76 10.89 23.50
CA PRO A 14 19.08 12.08 24.00
C PRO A 14 18.11 12.71 22.97
N VAL A 15 18.47 12.67 21.69
CA VAL A 15 17.66 13.25 20.60
C VAL A 15 16.42 12.38 20.36
N LEU A 16 16.59 11.07 20.28
CA LEU A 16 15.51 10.12 20.04
C LEU A 16 14.52 10.09 21.22
N GLU A 17 15.00 10.10 22.46
CA GLU A 17 14.16 10.19 23.66
C GLU A 17 13.38 11.51 23.70
N ALA A 18 14.01 12.63 23.34
CA ALA A 18 13.34 13.93 23.28
C ALA A 18 12.22 13.99 22.23
N LEU A 19 12.35 13.23 21.13
CA LEU A 19 11.32 13.09 20.10
C LEU A 19 10.25 12.03 20.46
N GLY A 20 10.41 11.33 21.58
CA GLY A 20 9.49 10.27 22.02
C GLY A 20 9.53 9.02 21.15
N VAL A 21 10.64 8.76 20.47
CA VAL A 21 10.83 7.58 19.61
C VAL A 21 11.77 6.58 20.27
N GLU A 22 11.60 5.29 19.93
CA GLU A 22 12.43 4.21 20.48
C GLU A 22 13.90 4.36 20.05
N CYS A 23 14.83 4.14 20.97
CA CYS A 23 16.27 4.19 20.71
C CYS A 23 16.78 2.92 20.02
N THR A 24 16.34 2.68 18.79
CA THR A 24 16.76 1.55 17.96
C THR A 24 17.75 1.97 16.88
N LEU A 25 18.44 1.00 16.30
CA LEU A 25 19.33 1.21 15.16
C LEU A 25 18.60 1.86 13.97
N GLU A 26 17.34 1.49 13.75
CA GLU A 26 16.46 2.10 12.74
C GLU A 26 16.26 3.60 13.00
N SER A 27 15.83 3.97 14.21
CA SER A 27 15.58 5.36 14.58
C SER A 27 16.82 6.24 14.43
N ALA A 28 17.99 5.74 14.83
CA ALA A 28 19.24 6.47 14.64
C ALA A 28 19.64 6.61 13.16
N LEU A 29 19.45 5.57 12.36
CA LEU A 29 19.73 5.64 10.92
C LEU A 29 18.82 6.67 10.23
N LEU A 30 17.53 6.69 10.56
CA LEU A 30 16.58 7.67 10.04
C LEU A 30 16.94 9.09 10.49
N MET A 31 17.29 9.28 11.76
CA MET A 31 17.70 10.57 12.29
C MET A 31 18.99 11.09 11.63
N ALA A 32 19.93 10.20 11.33
CA ALA A 32 21.13 10.56 10.56
C ALA A 32 20.80 11.06 9.16
N GLN A 33 19.86 10.40 8.45
CA GLN A 33 19.40 10.88 7.14
C GLN A 33 18.69 12.24 7.25
N ILE A 34 17.89 12.47 8.30
CA ILE A 34 17.26 13.77 8.55
C ILE A 34 18.33 14.84 8.79
N LYS A 35 19.37 14.55 9.58
CA LYS A 35 20.48 15.47 9.86
C LYS A 35 21.23 15.88 8.58
N GLU A 36 21.56 14.92 7.72
CA GLU A 36 22.20 15.20 6.43
C GLU A 36 21.29 15.99 5.49
N ALA A 37 19.98 15.67 5.47
CA ALA A 37 19.01 16.44 4.69
C ALA A 37 18.93 17.91 5.13
N LEU A 38 18.95 18.16 6.46
CA LEU A 38 18.99 19.52 7.02
C LEU A 38 20.31 20.24 6.72
N ALA A 39 21.40 19.50 6.53
CA ALA A 39 22.69 20.05 6.08
C ALA A 39 22.74 20.33 4.57
N GLY A 40 21.68 20.00 3.82
CA GLY A 40 21.55 20.28 2.39
C GLY A 40 21.87 19.09 1.47
N ASP A 41 22.05 17.87 2.00
CA ASP A 41 22.18 16.67 1.17
C ASP A 41 20.84 16.34 0.49
N THR A 42 20.81 16.50 -0.83
CA THR A 42 19.60 16.29 -1.64
C THR A 42 19.19 14.82 -1.75
N LYS A 43 20.13 13.87 -1.63
CA LYS A 43 19.83 12.43 -1.60
C LYS A 43 19.20 12.05 -0.28
N ALA A 44 19.74 12.55 0.83
CA ALA A 44 19.16 12.36 2.16
C ALA A 44 17.75 12.98 2.24
N ALA A 45 17.57 14.19 1.70
CA ALA A 45 16.25 14.83 1.60
C ALA A 45 15.26 14.00 0.75
N THR A 46 15.73 13.45 -0.37
CA THR A 46 14.91 12.56 -1.22
C THR A 46 14.53 11.27 -0.49
N PHE A 47 15.45 10.68 0.28
CA PHE A 47 15.17 9.53 1.12
C PHE A 47 14.07 9.86 2.13
N VAL A 48 14.23 10.92 2.93
CA VAL A 48 13.24 11.35 3.92
C VAL A 48 11.88 11.63 3.27
N ALA A 49 11.83 12.30 2.12
CA ALA A 49 10.59 12.61 1.40
C ALA A 49 9.80 11.36 0.98
N LYS A 50 10.49 10.29 0.53
CA LYS A 50 9.85 9.03 0.14
C LYS A 50 9.15 8.33 1.31
N TYR A 51 9.70 8.46 2.52
CA TYR A 51 9.18 7.78 3.71
C TYR A 51 8.30 8.66 4.58
N SER A 52 8.29 9.98 4.38
CA SER A 52 7.41 10.94 5.08
C SER A 52 5.98 10.98 4.53
N GLY A 53 5.63 10.07 3.62
CA GLY A 53 4.33 10.05 2.95
C GLY A 53 4.12 11.20 1.95
N GLN A 54 5.17 11.97 1.65
CA GLN A 54 5.12 12.99 0.62
C GLN A 54 5.29 12.33 -0.74
N SER A 55 4.17 12.11 -1.43
CA SER A 55 4.19 11.69 -2.82
C SER A 55 4.82 12.79 -3.68
N SER A 56 5.70 12.40 -4.60
CA SER A 56 6.15 13.31 -5.66
C SER A 56 5.04 13.64 -6.66
N GLU A 57 3.96 12.85 -6.67
CA GLU A 57 2.79 13.13 -7.49
C GLU A 57 1.86 14.10 -6.75
N PRO A 58 1.45 15.22 -7.39
CA PRO A 58 0.39 16.08 -6.88
C PRO A 58 -0.86 15.26 -6.58
N ASP A 59 -1.56 15.59 -5.49
CA ASP A 59 -2.82 14.92 -5.12
C ASP A 59 -3.85 14.95 -6.26
N GLU A 60 -3.87 16.01 -7.06
CA GLU A 60 -4.72 16.12 -8.25
C GLU A 60 -4.47 15.00 -9.27
N ASN A 61 -3.21 14.59 -9.48
CA ASN A 61 -2.89 13.51 -10.40
C ASN A 61 -3.38 12.15 -9.87
N ARG A 62 -3.25 11.94 -8.56
CA ARG A 62 -3.78 10.75 -7.88
C ARG A 62 -5.30 10.69 -7.99
N LEU A 63 -5.99 11.78 -7.68
CA LEU A 63 -7.45 11.90 -7.79
C LEU A 63 -7.94 11.69 -9.23
N ASN A 64 -7.24 12.26 -10.22
CA ASN A 64 -7.58 12.07 -11.63
C ASN A 64 -7.42 10.61 -12.07
N ARG A 65 -6.39 9.91 -11.57
CA ARG A 65 -6.18 8.48 -11.85
C ARG A 65 -7.24 7.60 -11.18
N GLU A 66 -7.64 7.93 -9.96
CA GLU A 66 -8.73 7.28 -9.25
C GLU A 66 -10.05 7.46 -10.02
N ALA A 67 -10.38 8.69 -10.41
CA ALA A 67 -11.58 9.00 -11.20
C ALA A 67 -11.59 8.31 -12.58
N ASP A 68 -10.46 8.29 -13.30
CA ASP A 68 -10.35 7.57 -14.57
C ASP A 68 -10.51 6.06 -14.39
N THR A 69 -9.99 5.52 -13.28
CA THR A 69 -10.18 4.10 -12.94
C THR A 69 -11.64 3.79 -12.64
N GLU A 70 -12.34 4.61 -11.86
CA GLU A 70 -13.77 4.46 -11.60
C GLU A 70 -14.60 4.57 -12.87
N LEU A 71 -14.29 5.54 -13.73
CA LEU A 71 -15.00 5.74 -15.00
C LEU A 71 -14.80 4.56 -15.96
N LYS A 72 -13.58 4.00 -16.00
CA LYS A 72 -13.29 2.76 -16.76
C LYS A 72 -14.02 1.56 -16.18
N LYS A 73 -14.08 1.39 -14.85
CA LYS A 73 -14.85 0.33 -14.19
C LYS A 73 -16.33 0.44 -14.51
N ALA A 74 -16.92 1.64 -14.38
CA ALA A 74 -18.33 1.89 -14.70
C ALA A 74 -18.64 1.60 -16.17
N ARG A 75 -17.76 2.01 -17.10
CA ARG A 75 -17.91 1.67 -18.53
C ARG A 75 -17.80 0.17 -18.79
N LYS A 76 -16.86 -0.52 -18.16
CA LYS A 76 -16.72 -1.98 -18.28
C LYS A 76 -18.01 -2.66 -17.82
N GLN A 77 -18.51 -2.31 -16.63
CA GLN A 77 -19.76 -2.85 -16.09
C GLN A 77 -20.97 -2.56 -16.98
N ALA A 78 -21.07 -1.37 -17.57
CA ALA A 78 -22.15 -1.03 -18.49
C ALA A 78 -22.12 -1.84 -19.80
N VAL A 79 -20.92 -2.22 -20.27
CA VAL A 79 -20.74 -2.96 -21.52
C VAL A 79 -20.85 -4.47 -21.33
N THR A 80 -20.25 -5.03 -20.27
CA THR A 80 -20.25 -6.48 -20.04
C THR A 80 -21.37 -6.94 -19.12
N GLY A 81 -22.02 -6.04 -18.37
CA GLY A 81 -22.99 -6.39 -17.33
C GLY A 81 -22.38 -7.07 -16.10
N GLU A 82 -21.07 -7.37 -16.13
CA GLU A 82 -20.35 -8.00 -15.03
C GLU A 82 -20.14 -6.98 -13.92
N ASN A 83 -20.79 -7.21 -12.79
CA ASN A 83 -20.48 -6.52 -11.55
C ASN A 83 -19.40 -7.33 -10.83
N GLU A 84 -18.20 -6.78 -10.65
CA GLU A 84 -17.10 -7.44 -9.93
C GLU A 84 -17.26 -7.37 -8.39
N THR A 85 -18.50 -7.22 -7.90
CA THR A 85 -18.79 -7.35 -6.47
C THR A 85 -18.66 -8.81 -6.05
N GLU A 86 -18.15 -9.02 -4.84
CA GLU A 86 -18.01 -10.34 -4.20
C GLU A 86 -19.34 -11.14 -4.26
N GLU A 87 -20.47 -10.48 -4.01
CA GLU A 87 -21.80 -11.11 -4.08
C GLU A 87 -22.20 -11.59 -5.50
N ALA A 88 -21.71 -10.93 -6.55
CA ALA A 88 -22.00 -11.31 -7.93
C ALA A 88 -21.10 -12.48 -8.39
N LEU A 89 -19.86 -12.52 -7.89
CA LEU A 89 -18.94 -13.64 -8.09
C LEU A 89 -19.46 -14.91 -7.39
N ASP A 90 -19.92 -14.79 -6.15
CA ASP A 90 -20.50 -15.91 -5.39
C ASP A 90 -21.74 -16.50 -6.09
N LYS A 91 -22.62 -15.64 -6.63
CA LYS A 91 -23.79 -16.08 -7.42
C LYS A 91 -23.37 -16.81 -8.70
N LEU A 92 -22.33 -16.33 -9.38
CA LEU A 92 -21.81 -16.98 -10.58
C LEU A 92 -21.24 -18.37 -10.26
N ASP A 93 -20.47 -18.50 -9.18
CA ASP A 93 -19.93 -19.78 -8.73
C ASP A 93 -21.04 -20.78 -8.37
N GLN A 94 -22.11 -20.31 -7.74
CA GLN A 94 -23.27 -21.14 -7.43
C GLN A 94 -23.97 -21.65 -8.69
N ILE A 95 -24.19 -20.77 -9.68
CA ILE A 95 -24.76 -21.14 -10.99
C ILE A 95 -23.87 -22.16 -11.71
N LEU A 96 -22.56 -21.93 -11.76
CA LEU A 96 -21.60 -22.83 -12.41
C LEU A 96 -21.56 -24.22 -11.75
N LYS A 97 -21.70 -24.27 -10.42
CA LYS A 97 -21.78 -25.52 -9.67
C LYS A 97 -23.06 -26.30 -9.99
N GLU A 98 -24.22 -25.63 -10.02
CA GLU A 98 -25.48 -26.28 -10.38
C GLU A 98 -25.49 -26.81 -11.82
N VAL A 99 -24.91 -26.06 -12.77
CA VAL A 99 -24.77 -26.51 -14.17
C VAL A 99 -23.88 -27.75 -14.25
N ARG A 100 -22.75 -27.76 -13.55
CA ARG A 100 -21.86 -28.92 -13.49
C ARG A 100 -22.57 -30.14 -12.89
N ASP A 101 -23.26 -29.97 -11.77
CA ASP A 101 -23.95 -31.06 -11.08
C ASP A 101 -25.09 -31.65 -11.94
N ASN A 102 -25.80 -30.80 -12.69
CA ASN A 102 -26.81 -31.25 -13.65
C ASN A 102 -26.20 -31.97 -14.85
N ALA A 103 -25.07 -31.51 -15.39
CA ALA A 103 -24.38 -32.17 -16.49
C ALA A 103 -23.89 -33.57 -16.07
N VAL A 104 -23.32 -33.70 -14.87
CA VAL A 104 -22.87 -34.99 -14.32
C VAL A 104 -24.03 -35.97 -14.16
N LYS A 105 -25.20 -35.51 -13.69
CA LYS A 105 -26.40 -36.35 -13.59
C LYS A 105 -26.90 -36.84 -14.94
N GLN A 106 -26.87 -36.00 -15.97
CA GLN A 106 -27.31 -36.39 -17.32
C GLN A 106 -26.37 -37.41 -18.00
N GLU A 107 -25.09 -37.46 -17.64
CA GLU A 107 -24.17 -38.48 -18.14
C GLU A 107 -24.23 -39.82 -17.37
N THR A 108 -24.96 -39.88 -16.25
CA THR A 108 -25.14 -41.11 -15.45
C THR A 108 -26.50 -41.78 -15.62
N GLU A 109 -27.39 -41.23 -16.46
CA GLU A 109 -28.65 -41.85 -16.94
C GLU A 109 -28.48 -42.46 -18.34
#